data_AF-A0A8J4PVV9-F1
#
_entry.id   AF-A0A8J4PVV9-F1
#
_cell.length_a   1.000
_cell.length_b   1.000
_cell.length_c   1.000
_cell.angle_alpha   90.00
_cell.angle_beta   90.00
_cell.angle_gamma   90.00
#
_symmetry.space_group_name_H-M   'P 1'
#
loop_
_entity.id
_entity.type
_entity.pdbx_description
1 polymer ?
#
loop_
_entity_poly.entity_id
_entity_poly.type
_entity_poly.pdbx_seq_one_letter_code
_entity_poly.pdbx_strand_id
1 'polypeptide(L)'
;MKLNIVIFILGILVLFVCGQEGPTDSSPSTSTTIVTNTTLAKNSNNFFYSIAQDYIKCKPTHPICGGYSMKKVNLFEDEVYVYDIRTNIHLEMDNINEYILEGYVTQGGDGKNIFVAEGAHRILPIAIESSARIDFIYYGFVQDEKAILKLNTGNITLIKSYSDPYTTGPFNLQSDWLVNRIKHRSLFTGYFDFYDDSVFKMQQVYIEMPDAGPCPPQPLFKCQADYRVSYTRNIDRCLIAQGCMKNGPCGLWVPNCQPGYTLSIYISGPNACPHYYCDPAFLTRSSGVKLPH
;
A
#
# COMPACT_ATOMS: atom_id res chain seq x y z
N MET A 1 13.35 31.99 -43.29
CA MET A 1 12.45 31.97 -42.12
C MET A 1 13.27 32.46 -40.93
N LYS A 2 13.06 33.71 -40.49
CA LYS A 2 13.96 34.39 -39.53
C LYS A 2 13.56 34.01 -38.10
N LEU A 3 14.51 33.45 -37.36
CA LEU A 3 14.39 33.03 -35.97
C LEU A 3 14.70 34.24 -35.07
N ASN A 4 13.68 34.79 -34.40
CA ASN A 4 13.85 35.85 -33.41
C ASN A 4 14.12 35.22 -32.03
N ILE A 5 15.35 35.40 -31.57
CA ILE A 5 15.79 35.11 -30.21
C ILE A 5 15.44 36.34 -29.36
N VAL A 6 14.56 36.19 -28.37
CA VAL A 6 14.29 37.21 -27.35
C VAL A 6 15.01 36.78 -26.07
N ILE A 7 16.13 37.47 -25.80
CA ILE A 7 16.87 37.43 -24.55
C ILE A 7 16.20 38.41 -23.59
N PHE A 8 15.69 37.92 -22.46
CA PHE A 8 15.32 38.77 -21.32
C PHE A 8 16.38 38.58 -20.23
N ILE A 9 17.28 39.56 -20.14
CA ILE A 9 18.19 39.80 -19.01
C ILE A 9 17.87 41.19 -18.48
N LEU A 10 17.69 41.29 -17.16
CA LEU A 10 17.79 42.43 -16.22
C LEU A 10 16.67 42.25 -15.18
N GLY A 11 16.88 42.31 -13.87
CA GLY A 11 18.04 42.73 -13.09
C GLY A 11 17.55 43.34 -11.77
N ILE A 12 18.20 42.96 -10.67
CA ILE A 12 18.45 43.78 -9.46
C ILE A 12 17.25 44.07 -8.53
N LEU A 13 17.27 43.49 -7.32
CA LEU A 13 17.47 44.26 -6.09
C LEU A 13 17.88 43.35 -4.92
N VAL A 14 19.16 43.44 -4.55
CA VAL A 14 19.71 42.94 -3.30
C VAL A 14 19.40 43.98 -2.23
N LEU A 15 18.61 43.62 -1.22
CA LEU A 15 18.56 44.35 0.05
C LEU A 15 19.23 43.51 1.12
N PHE A 16 20.44 43.95 1.46
CA PHE A 16 21.15 43.64 2.69
C PHE A 16 20.27 44.00 3.89
N VAL A 17 19.97 43.03 4.73
CA VAL A 17 19.55 43.27 6.12
C VAL A 17 20.58 42.58 7.01
N CYS A 18 21.51 43.36 7.54
CA CYS A 18 22.30 43.01 8.71
C CYS A 18 21.37 43.04 9.94
N GLY A 19 21.43 42.03 10.81
CA GLY A 19 20.60 42.04 12.02
C GLY A 19 20.84 40.88 12.99
N GLN A 20 21.87 41.06 13.82
CA GLN A 20 22.03 40.55 15.20
C GLN A 20 22.47 39.10 15.45
N GLU A 21 23.71 39.00 15.91
CA GLU A 21 24.27 37.91 16.70
C GLU A 21 23.59 37.87 18.08
N GLY A 22 22.91 36.76 18.37
CA GLY A 22 22.37 36.42 19.68
C GLY A 22 23.18 35.30 20.35
N PRO A 23 23.17 35.20 21.69
CA PRO A 23 24.08 34.37 22.47
C PRO A 23 23.84 32.87 22.25
N THR A 24 24.95 32.15 22.13
CA THR A 24 25.06 30.69 22.05
C THR A 24 24.69 30.04 23.38
N ASP A 25 23.41 29.73 23.56
CA ASP A 25 22.97 28.77 24.60
C ASP A 25 23.33 27.35 24.16
N SER A 26 24.38 26.83 24.79
CA SER A 26 24.83 25.44 24.68
C SER A 26 23.87 24.53 25.46
N SER A 27 22.73 24.23 24.84
CA SER A 27 21.80 23.23 25.37
C SER A 27 22.42 21.82 25.23
N PRO A 28 22.44 21.01 26.30
CA PRO A 28 23.01 19.67 26.25
C PRO A 28 22.21 18.81 25.28
N SER A 29 22.93 18.27 24.28
CA SER A 29 22.43 17.28 23.32
C SER A 29 21.97 16.05 24.07
N THR A 30 20.69 16.05 24.45
CA THR A 30 20.04 14.91 25.07
C THR A 30 19.94 13.86 23.97
N SER A 31 20.80 12.84 24.05
CA SER A 31 20.78 11.69 23.16
C SER A 31 19.48 10.93 23.45
N THR A 32 18.41 11.33 22.77
CA THR A 32 17.13 10.63 22.84
C THR A 32 17.35 9.24 22.28
N THR A 33 17.47 8.25 23.16
CA THR A 33 17.38 6.85 22.81
C THR A 33 15.97 6.63 22.28
N ILE A 34 15.81 6.68 20.95
CA ILE A 34 14.54 6.43 20.29
C ILE A 34 14.21 4.97 20.56
N VAL A 35 13.31 4.73 21.51
CA VAL A 35 12.70 3.42 21.73
C VAL A 35 11.80 3.16 20.52
N THR A 36 12.38 2.56 19.49
CA THR A 36 11.67 2.09 18.30
C THR A 36 10.77 0.93 18.70
N ASN A 37 9.54 1.22 19.13
CA ASN A 37 8.44 0.26 19.16
C ASN A 37 7.96 -0.05 17.73
N THR A 38 8.89 -0.35 16.81
CA THR A 38 8.54 -0.74 15.46
C THR A 38 8.37 -2.25 15.47
N THR A 39 7.12 -2.70 15.56
CA THR A 39 6.66 -4.09 15.57
C THR A 39 6.95 -4.90 14.29
N LEU A 40 7.88 -4.45 13.43
CA LEU A 40 8.29 -5.14 12.20
C LEU A 40 9.29 -6.29 12.45
N ALA A 41 9.79 -6.46 13.67
CA ALA A 41 10.66 -7.57 14.06
C ALA A 41 10.04 -8.36 15.22
N LYS A 42 8.86 -8.95 15.01
CA LYS A 42 8.14 -9.67 16.07
C LYS A 42 8.73 -11.07 16.37
N ASN A 43 9.63 -11.56 15.51
CA ASN A 43 10.49 -12.73 15.74
C ASN A 43 11.81 -12.55 14.98
N SER A 44 12.95 -12.92 15.58
CA SER A 44 14.29 -12.76 14.97
C SER A 44 14.50 -13.55 13.68
N ASN A 45 13.56 -14.42 13.31
CA ASN A 45 13.69 -15.37 12.22
C ASN A 45 12.75 -15.08 11.04
N ASN A 46 11.91 -14.05 11.14
CA ASN A 46 11.01 -13.68 10.05
C ASN A 46 11.76 -12.82 9.03
N PHE A 47 11.59 -13.15 7.76
CA PHE A 47 12.07 -12.35 6.64
C PHE A 47 10.93 -12.10 5.66
N PHE A 48 11.13 -11.07 4.84
CA PHE A 48 10.28 -10.80 3.68
C PHE A 48 10.82 -11.52 2.44
N TYR A 49 9.95 -12.21 1.72
CA TYR A 49 10.28 -12.99 0.55
C TYR A 49 9.44 -12.56 -0.65
N SER A 50 10.08 -12.34 -1.78
CA SER A 50 9.39 -12.42 -3.08
C SER A 50 9.19 -13.90 -3.42
N ILE A 51 8.05 -14.21 -3.99
CA ILE A 51 7.66 -15.58 -4.32
C ILE A 51 7.36 -15.72 -5.81
N ALA A 52 7.77 -16.84 -6.38
CA ALA A 52 7.39 -17.25 -7.72
C ALA A 52 6.98 -18.72 -7.76
N GLN A 53 5.95 -19.03 -8.54
CA GLN A 53 5.56 -20.42 -8.79
C GLN A 53 6.61 -21.11 -9.66
N ASP A 54 7.09 -22.28 -9.21
CA ASP A 54 8.06 -23.07 -9.97
C ASP A 54 7.34 -24.21 -10.73
N TYR A 55 7.23 -24.03 -12.04
CA TYR A 55 6.65 -24.99 -12.98
C TYR A 55 7.67 -26.02 -13.51
N ILE A 56 8.98 -25.83 -13.27
CA ILE A 56 10.04 -26.62 -13.91
C ILE A 56 10.01 -28.08 -13.44
N LYS A 57 9.59 -28.32 -12.20
CA LYS A 57 9.58 -29.67 -11.60
C LYS A 57 8.32 -30.47 -11.91
N CYS A 58 7.49 -29.99 -12.85
CA CYS A 58 6.26 -30.68 -13.18
C CYS A 58 6.38 -31.75 -14.25
N LYS A 59 5.79 -32.91 -13.96
CA LYS A 59 5.47 -33.87 -15.03
C LYS A 59 4.33 -33.29 -15.88
N PRO A 60 4.37 -33.42 -17.22
CA PRO A 60 3.34 -32.86 -18.12
C PRO A 60 1.90 -33.30 -17.79
N THR A 61 1.72 -34.42 -17.10
CA THR A 61 0.42 -34.98 -16.75
C THR A 61 -0.18 -34.43 -15.45
N HIS A 62 0.53 -33.57 -14.72
CA HIS A 62 0.09 -33.01 -13.44
C HIS A 62 0.30 -31.50 -13.44
N PRO A 63 -0.59 -30.69 -14.03
CA PRO A 63 -0.39 -29.24 -14.09
C PRO A 63 -0.39 -28.53 -12.72
N ILE A 64 -0.80 -29.24 -11.66
CA ILE A 64 -0.80 -28.77 -10.25
C ILE A 64 0.24 -29.55 -9.42
N CYS A 65 1.38 -29.89 -10.02
CA CYS A 65 2.57 -30.13 -9.21
C CYS A 65 3.39 -28.83 -9.15
N GLY A 66 4.44 -28.85 -8.35
CA GLY A 66 5.31 -27.70 -8.22
C GLY A 66 5.23 -27.12 -6.82
N GLY A 67 6.32 -26.45 -6.49
CA GLY A 67 6.47 -25.72 -5.24
C GLY A 67 6.62 -24.26 -5.60
N TYR A 68 7.34 -23.54 -4.76
CA TYR A 68 7.56 -22.12 -4.93
C TYR A 68 9.05 -21.84 -4.82
N SER A 69 9.56 -21.01 -5.72
CA SER A 69 10.86 -20.39 -5.55
C SER A 69 10.68 -19.13 -4.71
N MET A 70 11.42 -19.02 -3.62
CA MET A 70 11.33 -17.89 -2.70
C MET A 70 12.68 -17.21 -2.58
N LYS A 71 12.70 -15.90 -2.68
CA LYS A 71 13.91 -15.09 -2.56
C LYS A 71 13.73 -14.05 -1.47
N LYS A 72 14.64 -14.02 -0.49
CA LYS A 72 14.64 -12.95 0.52
C LYS A 72 14.84 -11.62 -0.20
N VAL A 73 13.92 -10.68 -0.01
CA VAL A 73 14.04 -9.37 -0.66
C VAL A 73 15.26 -8.61 -0.11
N ASN A 74 15.90 -7.81 -0.95
CA ASN A 74 17.08 -6.98 -0.64
C ASN A 74 18.35 -7.70 -0.18
N LEU A 75 18.36 -9.03 -0.15
CA LEU A 75 19.53 -9.83 0.17
C LEU A 75 20.06 -10.52 -1.09
N PHE A 76 21.38 -10.59 -1.22
CA PHE A 76 22.07 -11.30 -2.30
C PHE A 76 22.24 -12.78 -1.95
N GLU A 77 21.15 -13.42 -1.55
CA GLU A 77 21.10 -14.85 -1.24
C GLU A 77 20.47 -15.63 -2.40
N ASP A 78 20.81 -16.91 -2.50
CA ASP A 78 20.20 -17.83 -3.45
C ASP A 78 18.71 -18.04 -3.15
N GLU A 79 17.95 -18.36 -4.19
CA GLU A 79 16.54 -18.70 -4.05
C GLU A 79 16.37 -20.04 -3.29
N VAL A 80 15.40 -20.08 -2.40
CA VAL A 80 15.04 -21.27 -1.65
C VAL A 80 13.78 -21.87 -2.26
N TYR A 81 13.88 -23.12 -2.68
CA TYR A 81 12.72 -23.89 -3.11
C TYR A 81 11.94 -24.41 -1.89
N VAL A 82 10.64 -24.16 -1.87
CA VAL A 82 9.71 -24.68 -0.86
C VAL A 82 8.61 -25.49 -1.55
N TYR A 83 8.18 -26.58 -0.94
CA TYR A 83 7.16 -27.46 -1.50
C TYR A 83 5.73 -27.01 -1.17
N ASP A 84 5.56 -26.32 -0.06
CA ASP A 84 4.26 -25.96 0.48
C ASP A 84 4.33 -24.61 1.20
N ILE A 85 3.21 -23.90 1.26
CA ILE A 85 3.03 -22.65 1.98
C ILE A 85 1.92 -22.84 2.99
N ARG A 86 2.28 -22.83 4.27
CA ARG A 86 1.33 -22.90 5.38
C ARG A 86 0.98 -21.50 5.81
N THR A 87 -0.29 -21.16 5.74
CA THR A 87 -0.78 -19.84 6.11
C THR A 87 -2.24 -19.88 6.57
N ASN A 88 -2.60 -18.95 7.45
CA ASN A 88 -4.00 -18.64 7.77
C ASN A 88 -4.55 -17.49 6.91
N ILE A 89 -3.73 -16.93 6.02
CA ILE A 89 -4.09 -15.82 5.13
C ILE A 89 -4.63 -16.42 3.83
N HIS A 90 -5.73 -15.88 3.32
CA HIS A 90 -6.22 -16.29 2.02
C HIS A 90 -5.33 -15.72 0.91
N LEU A 91 -4.63 -16.59 0.19
CA LEU A 91 -3.77 -16.23 -0.95
C LEU A 91 -4.43 -16.71 -2.25
N GLU A 92 -4.56 -15.81 -3.22
CA GLU A 92 -4.96 -16.16 -4.58
C GLU A 92 -3.74 -16.65 -5.36
N MET A 93 -3.64 -17.97 -5.57
CA MET A 93 -2.43 -18.61 -6.11
C MET A 93 -2.18 -18.30 -7.59
N ASP A 94 -3.21 -17.97 -8.36
CA ASP A 94 -3.09 -17.64 -9.79
C ASP A 94 -2.22 -16.41 -10.06
N ASN A 95 -2.01 -15.56 -9.04
CA ASN A 95 -1.21 -14.35 -9.12
C ASN A 95 -0.12 -14.31 -8.05
N ILE A 96 0.49 -15.46 -7.72
CA ILE A 96 1.43 -15.54 -6.58
C ILE A 96 2.61 -14.55 -6.68
N ASN A 97 3.04 -14.20 -7.89
CA ASN A 97 4.12 -13.24 -8.15
C ASN A 97 3.79 -11.80 -7.71
N GLU A 98 2.54 -11.51 -7.38
CA GLU A 98 2.07 -10.21 -6.88
C GLU A 98 2.27 -10.05 -5.36
N TYR A 99 2.74 -11.09 -4.68
CA TYR A 99 2.85 -11.13 -3.23
C TYR A 99 4.30 -10.98 -2.74
N ILE A 100 4.44 -10.28 -1.63
CA ILE A 100 5.59 -10.35 -0.73
C ILE A 100 5.12 -11.02 0.56
N LEU A 101 5.72 -12.15 0.90
CA LEU A 101 5.35 -12.92 2.08
C LEU A 101 6.31 -12.63 3.23
N GLU A 102 5.77 -12.47 4.42
CA GLU A 102 6.54 -12.41 5.66
C GLU A 102 6.45 -13.77 6.36
N GLY A 103 7.58 -14.32 6.76
CA GLY A 103 7.61 -15.60 7.46
C GLY A 103 8.98 -16.25 7.45
N TYR A 104 9.01 -17.58 7.56
CA TYR A 104 10.24 -18.35 7.63
C TYR A 104 10.13 -19.70 6.93
N VAL A 105 11.28 -20.22 6.50
CA VAL A 105 11.41 -21.57 5.94
C VAL A 105 11.69 -22.57 7.06
N THR A 106 11.00 -23.69 7.05
CA THR A 106 11.22 -24.83 7.96
C THR A 106 11.21 -26.14 7.19
N GLN A 107 11.59 -27.24 7.84
CA GLN A 107 11.53 -28.58 7.24
C GLN A 107 10.28 -29.33 7.73
N GLY A 108 9.53 -29.92 6.79
CA GLY A 108 8.44 -30.85 7.07
C GLY A 108 8.96 -32.20 7.58
N GLY A 109 8.04 -33.05 8.05
CA GLY A 109 8.37 -34.39 8.54
C GLY A 109 8.99 -35.32 7.48
N ASP A 110 8.85 -35.00 6.19
CA ASP A 110 9.47 -35.69 5.06
C ASP A 110 10.79 -35.04 4.61
N GLY A 111 11.34 -34.09 5.38
CA GLY A 111 12.59 -33.38 5.09
C GLY A 111 12.46 -32.29 4.02
N LYS A 112 11.26 -32.05 3.47
CA LYS A 112 11.04 -31.02 2.46
C LYS A 112 10.91 -29.65 3.10
N ASN A 113 11.42 -28.62 2.41
CA ASN A 113 11.23 -27.25 2.84
C ASN A 113 9.75 -26.85 2.72
N ILE A 114 9.22 -26.23 3.77
CA ILE A 114 7.88 -25.64 3.84
C ILE A 114 8.07 -24.19 4.28
N PHE A 115 7.33 -23.28 3.65
CA PHE A 115 7.26 -21.89 4.11
C PHE A 115 6.08 -21.72 5.07
N VAL A 116 6.31 -21.09 6.21
CA VAL A 116 5.25 -20.68 7.15
C VAL A 116 5.06 -19.17 6.97
N ALA A 117 3.97 -18.78 6.32
CA ALA A 117 3.66 -17.37 6.10
C ALA A 117 2.85 -16.81 7.26
N GLU A 118 3.42 -15.84 7.96
CA GLU A 118 2.78 -15.11 9.05
C GLU A 118 2.12 -13.81 8.56
N GLY A 119 2.62 -13.25 7.47
CA GLY A 119 2.10 -12.06 6.81
C GLY A 119 2.16 -12.17 5.29
N ALA A 120 1.34 -11.41 4.60
CA ALA A 120 1.36 -11.30 3.14
C ALA A 120 1.02 -9.88 2.73
N HIS A 121 1.69 -9.39 1.69
CA HIS A 121 1.45 -8.08 1.10
C HIS A 121 1.25 -8.22 -0.39
N ARG A 122 0.15 -7.69 -0.93
CA ARG A 122 -0.15 -7.77 -2.38
C ARG A 122 -0.01 -6.41 -3.03
N ILE A 123 0.62 -6.39 -4.20
CA ILE A 123 0.80 -5.16 -4.98
C ILE A 123 -0.54 -4.50 -5.33
N LEU A 124 -0.62 -3.17 -5.21
CA LEU A 124 -1.71 -2.37 -5.74
C LEU A 124 -1.60 -2.25 -7.26
N PRO A 125 -2.65 -2.61 -8.01
CA PRO A 125 -2.67 -2.46 -9.46
C PRO A 125 -2.41 -1.01 -9.85
N ILE A 126 -1.52 -0.80 -10.80
CA ILE A 126 -1.25 0.50 -11.36
C ILE A 126 -0.99 0.33 -12.85
N ALA A 127 -1.56 1.21 -13.66
CA ALA A 127 -1.31 1.27 -15.08
C ALA A 127 0.07 1.92 -15.31
N ILE A 128 1.15 1.21 -14.97
CA ILE A 128 2.49 1.65 -15.35
C ILE A 128 2.72 1.13 -16.77
N GLU A 129 2.92 2.04 -17.71
CA GLU A 129 3.46 1.70 -19.03
C GLU A 129 4.91 1.24 -18.84
N SER A 130 5.08 -0.07 -18.58
CA SER A 130 6.30 -0.85 -18.85
C SER A 130 7.61 -0.07 -18.76
N SER A 131 7.87 0.63 -17.65
CA SER A 131 9.24 1.06 -17.36
C SER A 131 9.99 -0.21 -16.97
N ALA A 132 11.12 -0.44 -17.62
CA ALA A 132 11.95 -1.63 -17.45
C ALA A 132 12.04 -2.00 -15.96
N ARG A 133 11.86 -3.29 -15.63
CA ARG A 133 11.98 -3.80 -14.25
C ARG A 133 13.39 -3.48 -13.74
N ILE A 134 13.53 -2.35 -13.06
CA ILE A 134 14.71 -2.02 -12.27
C ILE A 134 14.72 -3.00 -11.09
N ASP A 135 15.90 -3.44 -10.65
CA ASP A 135 16.05 -4.25 -9.44
C ASP A 135 15.26 -3.63 -8.29
N PHE A 136 14.17 -4.28 -7.90
CA PHE A 136 13.25 -3.73 -6.91
C PHE A 136 13.89 -3.83 -5.52
N ILE A 137 14.20 -2.67 -4.93
CA ILE A 137 14.52 -2.57 -3.51
C ILE A 137 13.21 -2.33 -2.75
N TYR A 138 12.97 -3.14 -1.73
CA TYR A 138 11.76 -3.11 -0.92
C TYR A 138 11.98 -2.35 0.38
N TYR A 139 11.01 -1.56 0.77
CA TYR A 139 11.04 -0.70 1.95
C TYR A 139 9.72 -0.78 2.71
N GLY A 140 9.77 -0.36 3.98
CA GLY A 140 8.60 -0.06 4.81
C GLY A 140 8.86 1.21 5.64
N PHE A 141 7.81 1.88 6.09
CA PHE A 141 7.98 3.04 6.97
C PHE A 141 8.33 2.66 8.40
N VAL A 142 9.10 3.53 9.05
CA VAL A 142 9.36 3.52 10.50
C VAL A 142 9.29 4.95 11.05
N GLN A 143 8.99 5.13 12.34
CA GLN A 143 8.96 6.43 13.02
C GLN A 143 8.03 7.49 12.37
N ASP A 144 6.74 7.18 12.22
CA ASP A 144 5.73 8.12 11.71
C ASP A 144 6.14 8.78 10.36
N GLU A 145 6.62 7.95 9.42
CA GLU A 145 7.02 8.34 8.05
C GLU A 145 8.26 9.24 7.94
N LYS A 146 8.98 9.49 9.04
CA LYS A 146 10.24 10.26 8.99
C LYS A 146 11.42 9.42 8.53
N ALA A 147 11.23 8.10 8.45
CA ALA A 147 12.27 7.16 8.07
C ALA A 147 11.70 5.96 7.34
N ILE A 148 12.53 5.37 6.47
CA ILE A 148 12.23 4.14 5.76
C ILE A 148 13.25 3.06 6.11
N LEU A 149 12.75 1.85 6.34
CA LEU A 149 13.54 0.65 6.60
C LEU A 149 13.69 -0.13 5.30
N LYS A 150 14.92 -0.36 4.86
CA LYS A 150 15.22 -1.34 3.82
C LYS A 150 15.00 -2.75 4.39
N LEU A 151 14.01 -3.45 3.86
CA LEU A 151 13.57 -4.74 4.41
C LEU A 151 14.71 -5.77 4.44
N ASN A 152 14.70 -6.64 5.44
CA ASN A 152 15.70 -7.68 5.71
C ASN A 152 17.15 -7.21 6.00
N THR A 153 17.47 -5.92 5.86
CA THR A 153 18.86 -5.43 6.09
C THR A 153 19.03 -4.66 7.39
N GLY A 154 17.95 -4.23 8.04
CA GLY A 154 18.00 -3.36 9.22
C GLY A 154 18.45 -1.92 8.95
N ASN A 155 18.67 -1.56 7.68
CA ASN A 155 19.14 -0.22 7.32
C ASN A 155 17.98 0.76 7.30
N ILE A 156 18.06 1.79 8.14
CA ILE A 156 17.06 2.84 8.24
C ILE A 156 17.63 4.13 7.62
N THR A 157 16.86 4.77 6.76
CA THR A 157 17.20 6.06 6.14
C THR A 157 16.15 7.10 6.49
N LEU A 158 16.57 8.27 6.95
CA LEU A 158 15.68 9.40 7.20
C LEU A 158 15.23 10.02 5.88
N ILE A 159 13.96 10.43 5.81
CA ILE A 159 13.40 11.13 4.66
C ILE A 159 12.71 12.42 5.11
N LYS A 160 12.69 13.43 4.23
CA LYS A 160 11.90 14.66 4.44
C LYS A 160 10.49 14.50 3.92
N SER A 161 10.32 13.81 2.79
CA SER A 161 9.03 13.59 2.16
C SER A 161 9.05 12.36 1.27
N TYR A 162 7.86 11.94 0.84
CA TYR A 162 7.68 10.90 -0.15
C TYR A 162 6.61 11.30 -1.16
N SER A 163 6.61 10.64 -2.32
CA SER A 163 5.49 10.71 -3.26
C SER A 163 5.16 9.32 -3.78
N ASP A 164 3.87 9.06 -3.98
CA ASP A 164 3.37 7.82 -4.54
C ASP A 164 2.65 8.04 -5.88
N PRO A 165 2.61 7.03 -6.76
CA PRO A 165 2.00 7.18 -8.07
C PRO A 165 0.48 6.99 -8.06
N TYR A 166 -0.12 6.69 -6.91
CA TYR A 166 -1.55 6.41 -6.76
C TYR A 166 -2.34 7.68 -6.37
N THR A 167 -1.72 8.68 -5.75
CA THR A 167 -2.32 9.97 -5.42
C THR A 167 -2.83 10.71 -6.68
N THR A 168 -2.14 10.57 -7.81
CA THR A 168 -2.60 11.05 -9.13
C THR A 168 -3.20 9.95 -10.00
N GLY A 169 -3.27 8.73 -9.46
CA GLY A 169 -3.47 7.49 -10.20
C GLY A 169 -4.94 7.09 -10.33
N PRO A 170 -5.35 5.90 -9.83
CA PRO A 170 -6.67 5.35 -10.11
C PRO A 170 -7.78 6.31 -9.74
N PHE A 171 -8.62 6.58 -10.72
CA PHE A 171 -9.73 7.50 -10.57
C PHE A 171 -10.69 6.98 -9.47
N ASN A 172 -11.05 7.85 -8.52
CA ASN A 172 -11.90 7.53 -7.37
C ASN A 172 -11.37 6.42 -6.43
N LEU A 173 -10.06 6.31 -6.24
CA LEU A 173 -9.51 5.60 -5.09
C LEU A 173 -9.70 6.43 -3.81
N GLN A 174 -10.09 5.80 -2.70
CA GLN A 174 -10.25 6.51 -1.42
C GLN A 174 -8.88 6.94 -0.86
N SER A 175 -8.55 8.22 -0.97
CA SER A 175 -7.25 8.81 -0.55
C SER A 175 -6.90 8.48 0.88
N ASP A 176 -7.84 8.66 1.80
CA ASP A 176 -7.59 8.52 3.24
C ASP A 176 -7.30 7.06 3.62
N TRP A 177 -7.93 6.10 2.93
CA TRP A 177 -7.64 4.68 3.07
C TRP A 177 -6.22 4.39 2.58
N LEU A 178 -5.88 4.83 1.36
CA LEU A 178 -4.56 4.58 0.79
C LEU A 178 -3.45 5.18 1.65
N VAL A 179 -3.59 6.44 2.05
CA VAL A 179 -2.64 7.14 2.91
C VAL A 179 -2.49 6.40 4.23
N ASN A 180 -3.59 6.00 4.88
CA ASN A 180 -3.52 5.23 6.10
C ASN A 180 -2.77 3.89 5.93
N ARG A 181 -3.02 3.16 4.83
CA ARG A 181 -2.33 1.89 4.57
C ARG A 181 -0.85 2.09 4.30
N ILE A 182 -0.49 3.03 3.43
CA ILE A 182 0.91 3.39 3.16
C ILE A 182 1.67 3.62 4.46
N LYS A 183 1.09 4.36 5.41
CA LYS A 183 1.73 4.74 6.67
C LYS A 183 1.93 3.60 7.68
N HIS A 184 1.04 2.62 7.69
CA HIS A 184 0.96 1.67 8.79
C HIS A 184 1.06 0.19 8.38
N ARG A 185 0.64 -0.16 7.16
CA ARG A 185 0.31 -1.53 6.76
C ARG A 185 0.64 -1.80 5.29
N SER A 186 1.77 -1.27 4.85
CA SER A 186 2.23 -1.43 3.46
C SER A 186 3.74 -1.59 3.37
N LEU A 187 4.16 -2.30 2.33
CA LEU A 187 5.51 -2.29 1.82
C LEU A 187 5.52 -1.51 0.51
N PHE A 188 6.68 -1.05 0.08
CA PHE A 188 6.79 -0.34 -1.20
C PHE A 188 8.15 -0.54 -1.84
N THR A 189 8.19 -0.41 -3.16
CA THR A 189 9.43 -0.29 -3.93
C THR A 189 9.60 1.14 -4.38
N GLY A 190 10.84 1.57 -4.58
CA GLY A 190 11.11 2.94 -4.99
C GLY A 190 12.59 3.31 -4.96
N TYR A 191 12.84 4.59 -5.18
CA TYR A 191 14.17 5.17 -5.25
C TYR A 191 14.19 6.58 -4.63
N PHE A 192 15.37 7.04 -4.23
CA PHE A 192 15.57 8.40 -3.79
C PHE A 192 15.71 9.33 -4.99
N ASP A 193 15.10 10.52 -4.91
CA ASP A 193 15.21 11.52 -5.97
C ASP A 193 16.68 11.89 -6.21
N PHE A 194 17.08 11.99 -7.47
CA PHE A 194 18.47 12.28 -7.84
C PHE A 194 18.91 13.69 -7.40
N TYR A 195 17.96 14.63 -7.33
CA TYR A 195 18.24 16.02 -6.96
C TYR A 195 18.08 16.28 -5.47
N ASP A 196 17.32 15.43 -4.77
CA ASP A 196 17.12 15.51 -3.32
C ASP A 196 17.05 14.10 -2.71
N ASP A 197 18.17 13.64 -2.17
CA ASP A 197 18.32 12.33 -1.54
C ASP A 197 17.45 12.13 -0.28
N SER A 198 16.74 13.18 0.15
CA SER A 198 15.77 13.13 1.23
C SER A 198 14.33 12.97 0.77
N VAL A 199 14.07 12.94 -0.55
CA VAL A 199 12.75 12.71 -1.15
C VAL A 199 12.68 11.28 -1.70
N PHE A 200 11.77 10.48 -1.15
CA PHE A 200 11.58 9.10 -1.61
C PHE A 200 10.45 9.00 -2.65
N LYS A 201 10.72 8.43 -3.82
CA LYS A 201 9.76 8.20 -4.90
C LYS A 201 9.31 6.74 -4.89
N MET A 202 8.09 6.49 -4.46
CA MET A 202 7.49 5.15 -4.54
C MET A 202 7.16 4.81 -6.00
N GLN A 203 7.37 3.56 -6.37
CA GLN A 203 7.02 3.00 -7.67
C GLN A 203 5.86 2.02 -7.56
N GLN A 204 5.86 1.18 -6.53
CA GLN A 204 4.80 0.22 -6.25
C GLN A 204 4.50 0.20 -4.76
N VAL A 205 3.24 0.03 -4.42
CA VAL A 205 2.77 -0.14 -3.04
C VAL A 205 2.17 -1.53 -2.90
N TYR A 206 2.52 -2.23 -1.84
CA TYR A 206 2.03 -3.57 -1.49
C TYR A 206 1.23 -3.45 -0.19
N ILE A 207 -0.05 -3.82 -0.22
CA ILE A 207 -0.97 -3.73 0.93
C ILE A 207 -0.94 -5.03 1.72
N GLU A 208 -0.82 -4.92 3.04
CA GLU A 208 -0.92 -6.04 3.96
C GLU A 208 -2.29 -6.75 3.88
N MET A 209 -2.27 -8.08 3.92
CA MET A 209 -3.43 -8.95 3.82
C MET A 209 -3.62 -9.71 5.14
N PRO A 210 -4.86 -9.77 5.70
CA PRO A 210 -6.05 -9.07 5.23
C PRO A 210 -6.00 -7.56 5.49
N ASP A 211 -6.51 -6.78 4.53
CA ASP A 211 -6.46 -5.31 4.59
C ASP A 211 -7.27 -4.71 5.73
N ALA A 212 -8.43 -5.28 6.08
CA ALA A 212 -9.31 -4.73 7.10
C ALA A 212 -9.81 -5.84 8.04
N GLY A 213 -10.01 -5.45 9.31
CA GLY A 213 -10.69 -6.28 10.29
C GLY A 213 -12.20 -6.38 10.03
N PRO A 214 -12.94 -7.09 10.90
CA PRO A 214 -14.39 -7.15 10.80
C PRO A 214 -15.01 -5.75 10.99
N CYS A 215 -16.01 -5.43 10.18
CA CYS A 215 -16.73 -4.17 10.32
C CYS A 215 -17.62 -4.16 11.57
N PRO A 216 -17.80 -2.98 12.21
CA PRO A 216 -18.67 -2.86 13.37
C PRO A 216 -20.12 -3.20 12.99
N PRO A 217 -20.89 -3.81 13.91
CA PRO A 217 -22.30 -4.10 13.67
C PRO A 217 -23.05 -2.80 13.40
N GLN A 218 -23.90 -2.82 12.38
CA GLN A 218 -24.69 -1.65 11.99
C GLN A 218 -26.04 -1.67 12.69
N PRO A 219 -26.54 -0.51 13.16
CA PRO A 219 -27.91 -0.41 13.65
C PRO A 219 -28.91 -0.66 12.51
N LEU A 220 -30.03 -1.30 12.84
CA LEU A 220 -31.12 -1.52 11.89
C LEU A 220 -31.95 -0.25 11.77
N PHE A 221 -31.82 0.44 10.64
CA PHE A 221 -32.66 1.59 10.32
C PHE A 221 -33.89 1.17 9.53
N LYS A 222 -35.06 1.67 9.93
CA LYS A 222 -36.29 1.63 9.13
C LYS A 222 -36.62 3.03 8.68
N CYS A 223 -36.43 3.31 7.39
CA CYS A 223 -36.74 4.61 6.83
C CYS A 223 -38.23 4.75 6.49
N GLN A 224 -38.74 5.97 6.60
CA GLN A 224 -40.05 6.34 6.09
C GLN A 224 -40.08 6.23 4.55
N ALA A 225 -41.28 6.27 3.96
CA ALA A 225 -41.43 6.36 2.51
C ALA A 225 -40.61 7.54 1.95
N ASP A 226 -39.97 7.33 0.79
CA ASP A 226 -39.08 8.29 0.12
C ASP A 226 -37.76 8.63 0.83
N TYR A 227 -37.42 7.92 1.91
CA TYR A 227 -36.12 7.99 2.56
C TYR A 227 -35.35 6.67 2.38
N ARG A 228 -34.02 6.76 2.29
CA ARG A 228 -33.11 5.60 2.24
C ARG A 228 -32.06 5.72 3.33
N VAL A 229 -31.57 4.58 3.81
CA VAL A 229 -30.42 4.56 4.73
C VAL A 229 -29.20 5.08 3.97
N SER A 230 -28.55 6.12 4.48
CA SER A 230 -27.28 6.61 3.96
C SER A 230 -26.12 6.11 4.81
N TYR A 231 -24.95 6.02 4.18
CA TYR A 231 -23.72 5.51 4.75
C TYR A 231 -22.57 6.48 4.50
N THR A 232 -21.60 6.46 5.41
CA THR A 232 -20.23 6.92 5.17
C THR A 232 -19.30 5.72 5.14
N ARG A 233 -18.11 5.89 4.59
CA ARG A 233 -17.11 4.83 4.53
C ARG A 233 -15.89 5.24 5.34
N ASN A 234 -15.47 4.43 6.30
CA ASN A 234 -14.29 4.73 7.13
C ASN A 234 -12.97 4.27 6.46
N ILE A 235 -11.84 4.46 7.16
CA ILE A 235 -10.50 4.06 6.71
C ILE A 235 -10.29 2.53 6.63
N ASP A 236 -11.20 1.73 7.18
CA ASP A 236 -11.20 0.26 7.04
C ASP A 236 -12.22 -0.20 6.00
N ARG A 237 -12.67 0.75 5.16
CA ARG A 237 -13.65 0.56 4.10
C ARG A 237 -15.01 0.08 4.58
N CYS A 238 -15.29 0.14 5.88
CA CYS A 238 -16.56 -0.22 6.46
C CYS A 238 -17.61 0.86 6.20
N LEU A 239 -18.80 0.44 5.81
CA LEU A 239 -19.96 1.31 5.68
C LEU A 239 -20.57 1.55 7.06
N ILE A 240 -20.61 2.82 7.46
CA ILE A 240 -21.18 3.29 8.73
C ILE A 240 -22.47 4.04 8.43
N ALA A 241 -23.59 3.47 8.83
CA ALA A 241 -24.90 4.06 8.61
C ALA A 241 -25.04 5.40 9.35
N GLN A 242 -25.44 6.43 8.61
CA GLN A 242 -25.60 7.81 9.11
C GLN A 242 -27.06 8.15 9.48
N GLY A 243 -28.00 7.33 9.04
CA GLY A 243 -29.44 7.52 9.26
C GLY A 243 -30.23 7.48 7.95
N CYS A 244 -31.47 8.00 7.98
CA CYS A 244 -32.34 8.06 6.82
C CYS A 244 -32.22 9.41 6.11
N MET A 245 -31.91 9.40 4.82
CA MET A 245 -31.87 10.59 3.97
C MET A 245 -32.99 10.56 2.94
N LYS A 246 -33.59 11.73 2.72
CA LYS A 246 -34.62 11.92 1.70
C LYS A 246 -34.00 11.73 0.31
N ASN A 247 -34.68 11.01 -0.57
CA ASN A 247 -34.28 10.89 -1.96
C ASN A 247 -34.34 12.27 -2.63
N GLY A 248 -33.31 12.63 -3.40
CA GLY A 248 -33.27 13.82 -4.22
C GLY A 248 -32.64 13.57 -5.59
N PRO A 249 -32.48 14.62 -6.41
CA PRO A 249 -31.82 14.49 -7.70
C PRO A 249 -30.35 14.15 -7.51
N CYS A 250 -29.87 13.17 -8.27
CA CYS A 250 -28.49 12.70 -8.25
C CYS A 250 -27.84 12.85 -9.62
N GLY A 251 -26.52 13.04 -9.65
CA GLY A 251 -25.75 12.94 -10.89
C GLY A 251 -25.85 11.53 -11.46
N LEU A 252 -26.07 11.42 -12.78
CA LEU A 252 -26.21 10.13 -13.48
C LEU A 252 -24.86 9.54 -13.95
N TRP A 253 -23.75 10.14 -13.53
CA TRP A 253 -22.44 9.70 -13.97
C TRP A 253 -21.91 8.57 -13.07
N VAL A 254 -21.57 7.44 -13.69
CA VAL A 254 -20.98 6.27 -13.06
C VAL A 254 -19.54 6.15 -13.57
N PRO A 255 -18.53 6.18 -12.69
CA PRO A 255 -17.14 6.11 -13.12
C PRO A 255 -16.76 4.69 -13.56
N ASN A 256 -15.87 4.61 -14.56
CA ASN A 256 -15.21 3.36 -14.91
C ASN A 256 -13.95 3.19 -14.06
N CYS A 257 -13.77 2.01 -13.48
CA CYS A 257 -12.54 1.67 -12.76
C CYS A 257 -11.48 1.14 -13.71
N GLN A 258 -10.21 1.42 -13.38
CA GLN A 258 -9.06 0.88 -14.11
C GLN A 258 -8.94 -0.65 -13.92
N PRO A 259 -8.21 -1.37 -14.80
CA PRO A 259 -7.93 -2.79 -14.61
C PRO A 259 -7.33 -3.08 -13.24
N GLY A 260 -7.79 -4.16 -12.60
CA GLY A 260 -7.40 -4.52 -11.23
C GLY A 260 -8.23 -3.84 -10.13
N TYR A 261 -9.19 -2.98 -10.49
CA TYR A 261 -10.12 -2.35 -9.56
C TYR A 261 -11.58 -2.75 -9.83
N THR A 262 -12.38 -2.82 -8.78
CA THR A 262 -13.82 -3.08 -8.82
C THR A 262 -14.58 -1.85 -8.33
N LEU A 263 -15.66 -1.50 -9.02
CA LEU A 263 -16.55 -0.42 -8.61
C LEU A 263 -17.31 -0.80 -7.34
N SER A 264 -17.15 0.00 -6.30
CA SER A 264 -17.87 -0.05 -5.03
C SER A 264 -18.86 1.09 -4.97
N ILE A 265 -20.10 0.78 -4.62
CA ILE A 265 -21.23 1.71 -4.65
C ILE A 265 -21.98 1.61 -3.33
N TYR A 266 -22.33 2.75 -2.74
CA TYR A 266 -23.24 2.80 -1.59
C TYR A 266 -24.03 4.10 -1.60
N ILE A 267 -25.16 4.13 -0.89
CA ILE A 267 -25.99 5.33 -0.76
C ILE A 267 -25.35 6.28 0.26
N SER A 268 -25.02 7.50 -0.14
CA SER A 268 -24.44 8.52 0.73
C SER A 268 -25.29 9.78 0.80
N GLY A 269 -24.89 10.69 1.67
CA GLY A 269 -25.41 12.05 1.66
C GLY A 269 -24.65 12.99 0.73
N PRO A 270 -25.27 14.13 0.37
CA PRO A 270 -26.70 14.46 0.56
C PRO A 270 -27.63 13.71 -0.41
N ASN A 271 -28.95 13.78 -0.19
CA ASN A 271 -30.01 13.30 -1.10
C ASN A 271 -30.09 11.79 -1.38
N ALA A 272 -29.46 10.96 -0.54
CA ALA A 272 -29.39 9.51 -0.75
C ALA A 272 -28.85 9.15 -2.15
N CYS A 273 -27.86 9.92 -2.63
CA CYS A 273 -27.23 9.66 -3.91
C CYS A 273 -26.18 8.55 -3.81
N PRO A 274 -25.97 7.78 -4.91
CA PRO A 274 -24.90 6.79 -4.94
C PRO A 274 -23.54 7.48 -4.89
N HIS A 275 -22.66 6.97 -4.04
CA HIS A 275 -21.25 7.31 -3.99
C HIS A 275 -20.42 6.17 -4.56
N TYR A 276 -19.36 6.49 -5.29
CA TYR A 276 -18.58 5.54 -6.06
C TYR A 276 -17.11 5.57 -5.62
N TYR A 277 -16.53 4.40 -5.40
CA TYR A 277 -15.08 4.20 -5.25
C TYR A 277 -14.60 3.08 -6.15
N CYS A 278 -13.35 3.17 -6.61
CA CYS A 278 -12.65 2.08 -7.26
C CYS A 278 -11.75 1.38 -6.25
N ASP A 279 -12.19 0.23 -5.75
CA ASP A 279 -11.43 -0.57 -4.79
C ASP A 279 -10.55 -1.59 -5.51
N PRO A 280 -9.32 -1.87 -5.03
CA PRO A 280 -8.54 -2.97 -5.58
C PRO A 280 -9.33 -4.29 -5.53
N ALA A 281 -9.45 -4.97 -6.67
CA ALA A 281 -10.36 -6.10 -6.85
C ALA A 281 -10.01 -7.30 -5.96
N PHE A 282 -8.73 -7.43 -5.58
CA PHE A 282 -8.25 -8.49 -4.69
C PHE A 282 -8.66 -8.29 -3.23
N LEU A 283 -9.14 -7.10 -2.88
CA LEU A 283 -9.55 -6.81 -1.53
C LEU A 283 -10.97 -7.33 -1.34
N THR A 284 -11.10 -8.42 -0.59
CA THR A 284 -12.40 -8.98 -0.23
C THR A 284 -13.27 -7.90 0.39
N ARG A 285 -14.52 -7.77 -0.11
CA ARG A 285 -15.51 -6.90 0.52
C ARG A 285 -15.66 -7.35 1.96
N SER A 286 -15.41 -6.45 2.91
CA SER A 286 -15.80 -6.67 4.29
C SER A 286 -17.31 -6.91 4.27
N SER A 287 -17.71 -8.12 4.62
CA SER A 287 -19.00 -8.76 4.35
C SER A 287 -20.14 -8.18 5.19
N GLY A 288 -20.25 -6.85 5.29
CA GLY A 288 -21.14 -6.19 6.24
C GLY A 288 -22.54 -5.89 5.73
N VAL A 289 -22.72 -5.58 4.43
CA VAL A 289 -24.04 -5.16 3.93
C VAL A 289 -24.24 -5.68 2.51
N LYS A 290 -25.09 -6.70 2.34
CA LYS A 290 -25.73 -6.94 1.05
C LYS A 290 -26.70 -5.78 0.84
N LEU A 291 -26.38 -4.87 -0.08
CA LEU A 291 -27.33 -3.83 -0.46
C LEU A 291 -28.58 -4.53 -0.99
N PRO A 292 -29.78 -4.18 -0.49
CA PRO A 292 -31.01 -4.61 -1.13
C PRO A 292 -31.02 -4.01 -2.54
N HIS A 293 -31.06 -4.89 -3.55
CA HIS A 293 -31.29 -4.52 -4.95
C HIS A 293 -32.69 -3.92 -5.11
#